data_AF-A0A5N7ARD3-F1
#
_entry.id   AF-A0A5N7ARD3-F1
#
_cell.length_a   1.000
_cell.length_b   1.000
_cell.length_c   1.000
_cell.angle_alpha   90.00
_cell.angle_beta   90.00
_cell.angle_gamma   90.00
#
_symmetry.space_group_name_H-M   'P 1'
#
loop_
_entity.id
_entity.type
_entity.pdbx_description
1 polymer ?
#
loop_
_entity_poly.entity_id
_entity_poly.type
_entity_poly.pdbx_seq_one_letter_code
_entity_poly.pdbx_strand_id
1 'polypeptide(L)'
;MTDGKNKKKKRWARHEAEPKSIELHSWCRVILDCPDRLSPVLALVDDEERRKDILITCANIRHSAVHRRPQEAHSFLRSLKAAIGLANMHQDTAVVQYIQNLQTNVQAIIDDTLSRKHAIQDKLRIQLEQKAIEDARKETDAYSKMAGAKHTDYINSISHKTASAARVISDSDNFSEPDID
;
A
#
# COMPACT_ATOMS: atom_id res chain seq x y z
N MET A 1 31.70 48.16 -10.15
CA MET A 1 31.11 46.90 -10.67
C MET A 1 31.70 45.72 -9.90
N THR A 2 31.11 45.36 -8.77
CA THR A 2 31.59 44.29 -7.87
C THR A 2 30.44 43.38 -7.48
N ASP A 3 29.82 42.71 -8.46
CA ASP A 3 28.69 41.79 -8.22
C ASP A 3 28.92 40.39 -8.83
N GLY A 4 30.18 40.03 -9.08
CA GLY A 4 30.55 38.73 -9.66
C GLY A 4 31.17 37.72 -8.68
N LYS A 5 31.69 38.19 -7.53
CA LYS A 5 32.52 37.34 -6.65
C LYS A 5 31.74 36.67 -5.49
N ASN A 6 30.50 37.06 -5.23
CA ASN A 6 29.70 36.52 -4.11
C ASN A 6 28.84 35.29 -4.45
N LYS A 7 28.68 34.92 -5.72
CA LYS A 7 27.89 33.72 -6.11
C LYS A 7 28.68 32.41 -6.07
N LYS A 8 30.02 32.45 -6.15
CA LYS A 8 30.87 31.24 -6.07
C LYS A 8 31.19 30.81 -4.64
N LYS A 9 31.20 31.72 -3.65
CA LYS A 9 31.38 31.35 -2.23
C LYS A 9 30.15 30.70 -1.59
N LYS A 10 28.94 30.93 -2.13
CA LYS A 10 27.70 30.30 -1.63
C LYS A 10 27.45 28.88 -2.14
N ARG A 11 28.26 28.34 -3.07
CA ARG A 11 28.05 26.98 -3.62
C ARG A 11 28.82 25.89 -2.88
N TRP A 12 29.80 26.26 -2.06
CA TRP A 12 30.62 25.31 -1.28
C TRP A 12 30.21 25.21 0.20
N ALA A 13 29.42 26.16 0.70
CA ALA A 13 28.84 26.12 2.05
C ALA A 13 27.66 25.14 2.21
N ARG A 14 27.49 24.19 1.28
CA ARG A 14 26.45 23.15 1.32
C ARG A 14 27.00 21.73 1.45
N HIS A 15 28.29 21.60 1.78
CA HIS A 15 28.97 20.32 2.02
C HIS A 15 29.38 20.09 3.48
N GLU A 16 29.03 21.00 4.39
CA GLU A 16 29.14 20.77 5.85
C GLU A 16 27.88 20.05 6.32
N ALA A 17 27.87 18.71 6.23
CA ALA A 17 27.10 17.77 7.08
C ALA A 17 27.07 16.34 6.53
N GLU A 18 27.67 16.01 5.38
CA GLU A 18 27.79 14.61 4.96
C GLU A 18 29.03 13.98 5.61
N PRO A 19 28.89 12.95 6.47
CA PRO A 19 30.04 12.19 6.92
C PRO A 19 30.75 11.62 5.71
N LYS A 20 32.02 12.01 5.52
CA LYS A 20 32.84 11.58 4.39
C LYS A 20 32.85 10.05 4.36
N SER A 21 32.43 9.46 3.24
CA SER A 21 32.43 8.01 3.06
C SER A 21 33.86 7.48 3.21
N ILE A 22 34.16 6.81 4.33
CA ILE A 22 35.43 6.08 4.47
C ILE A 22 35.38 4.86 3.54
N GLU A 23 36.41 4.71 2.71
CA GLU A 23 36.52 3.63 1.72
C GLU A 23 36.59 2.23 2.34
N LEU A 24 36.15 1.19 1.62
CA LEU A 24 35.94 -0.17 2.17
C LEU A 24 37.26 -0.74 2.63
N HIS A 25 38.26 -0.51 1.79
CA HIS A 25 39.62 -0.92 2.06
C HIS A 25 40.15 -0.25 3.32
N SER A 26 39.71 0.98 3.66
CA SER A 26 40.17 1.67 4.86
C SER A 26 39.50 1.10 6.11
N TRP A 27 38.20 0.78 6.06
CA TRP A 27 37.52 0.07 7.14
C TRP A 27 38.04 -1.36 7.31
N CYS A 28 38.17 -2.11 6.22
CA CYS A 28 38.71 -3.46 6.22
C CYS A 28 40.17 -3.49 6.68
N ARG A 29 41.01 -2.51 6.30
CA ARG A 29 42.38 -2.40 6.83
C ARG A 29 42.39 -2.04 8.32
N VAL A 30 41.52 -1.15 8.79
CA VAL A 30 41.44 -0.90 10.25
C VAL A 30 41.01 -2.17 11.00
N ILE A 31 40.09 -2.95 10.43
CA ILE A 31 39.59 -4.22 11.00
C ILE A 31 40.61 -5.35 10.95
N LEU A 32 41.38 -5.46 9.87
CA LEU A 32 42.31 -6.56 9.62
C LEU A 32 43.76 -6.24 10.04
N ASP A 33 44.23 -5.00 9.88
CA ASP A 33 45.62 -4.59 10.16
C ASP A 33 45.83 -4.14 11.63
N CYS A 34 44.76 -3.97 12.43
CA CYS A 34 44.87 -3.52 13.83
C CYS A 34 43.97 -4.31 14.80
N PRO A 35 44.10 -5.65 14.87
CA PRO A 35 43.32 -6.49 15.79
C PRO A 35 43.48 -6.04 17.25
N ASP A 36 44.68 -5.57 17.64
CA ASP A 36 44.98 -5.16 19.02
C ASP A 36 44.36 -3.80 19.40
N ARG A 37 44.12 -2.91 18.43
CA ARG A 37 43.45 -1.61 18.66
C ARG A 37 41.94 -1.71 18.63
N LEU A 38 41.42 -2.69 17.90
CA LEU A 38 40.01 -3.07 17.96
C LEU A 38 39.71 -3.97 19.15
N SER A 39 40.71 -4.62 19.74
CA SER A 39 40.54 -5.51 20.89
C SER A 39 39.73 -4.85 22.02
N PRO A 40 39.93 -3.58 22.44
CA PRO A 40 39.07 -2.96 23.46
C PRO A 40 37.65 -2.67 22.98
N VAL A 41 37.49 -2.26 21.72
CA VAL A 41 36.22 -1.83 21.11
C VAL A 41 35.33 -3.02 20.72
N LEU A 42 35.95 -4.12 20.30
CA LEU A 42 35.33 -5.42 19.99
C LEU A 42 35.26 -6.32 21.22
N ALA A 43 36.11 -6.17 22.25
CA ALA A 43 35.95 -6.89 23.53
C ALA A 43 34.78 -6.35 24.36
N LEU A 44 34.36 -5.09 24.14
CA LEU A 44 33.07 -4.59 24.64
C LEU A 44 31.85 -5.36 24.09
N VAL A 45 32.05 -6.15 23.03
CA VAL A 45 31.08 -7.09 22.49
C VAL A 45 31.60 -8.50 22.81
N ASP A 46 31.25 -9.00 24.00
CA ASP A 46 31.69 -10.30 24.55
C ASP A 46 31.38 -11.51 23.65
N ASP A 47 30.52 -11.34 22.65
CA ASP A 47 30.01 -12.40 21.78
C ASP A 47 30.65 -12.34 20.38
N GLU A 48 31.42 -13.39 20.06
CA GLU A 48 32.09 -13.54 18.76
C GLU A 48 31.11 -13.60 17.58
N GLU A 49 29.94 -14.21 17.76
CA GLU A 49 28.91 -14.28 16.73
C GLU A 49 28.30 -12.90 16.49
N ARG A 50 28.07 -12.14 17.57
CA ARG A 50 27.61 -10.75 17.47
C ARG A 50 28.61 -9.85 16.74
N ARG A 51 29.92 -10.10 16.89
CA ARG A 51 30.96 -9.39 16.12
C ARG A 51 30.91 -9.74 14.63
N LYS A 52 30.80 -11.03 14.30
CA LYS A 52 30.66 -11.48 12.90
C LYS A 52 29.41 -10.88 12.24
N ASP A 53 28.30 -10.86 12.97
CA ASP A 53 27.05 -10.26 12.51
C ASP A 53 27.18 -8.77 12.19
N ILE A 54 27.87 -7.99 13.03
CA ILE A 54 28.14 -6.58 12.76
C ILE A 54 28.95 -6.42 11.48
N LEU A 55 30.01 -7.22 11.29
CA LEU A 55 30.88 -7.16 10.12
C LEU A 55 30.13 -7.54 8.83
N ILE A 56 29.37 -8.64 8.86
CA ILE A 56 28.52 -9.09 7.75
C ILE A 56 27.51 -8.00 7.41
N THR A 57 26.88 -7.41 8.43
CA THR A 57 25.89 -6.35 8.21
C THR A 57 26.53 -5.10 7.61
N CYS A 58 27.73 -4.71 8.05
CA CYS A 58 28.47 -3.59 7.46
C CYS A 58 28.83 -3.83 5.98
N ALA A 59 29.29 -5.04 5.64
CA ALA A 59 29.54 -5.44 4.27
C ALA A 59 28.26 -5.36 3.42
N ASN A 60 27.13 -5.83 3.96
CA ASN A 60 25.83 -5.81 3.29
C ASN A 60 25.26 -4.39 3.10
N ILE A 61 25.36 -3.52 4.10
CA ILE A 61 24.98 -2.09 4.02
C ILE A 61 25.71 -1.44 2.86
N ARG A 62 27.03 -1.64 2.82
CA ARG A 62 27.87 -1.02 1.82
C ARG A 62 27.64 -1.59 0.43
N HIS A 63 27.58 -2.92 0.30
CA HIS A 63 27.30 -3.58 -0.97
C HIS A 63 25.94 -3.09 -1.53
N SER A 64 24.94 -2.98 -0.68
CA SER A 64 23.62 -2.47 -1.07
C SER A 64 23.64 -1.00 -1.47
N ALA A 65 24.41 -0.16 -0.76
CA ALA A 65 24.58 1.25 -1.10
C ALA A 65 25.33 1.46 -2.43
N VAL A 66 26.40 0.69 -2.66
CA VAL A 66 27.20 0.75 -3.90
C VAL A 66 26.39 0.29 -5.10
N HIS A 67 25.62 -0.80 -4.96
CA HIS A 67 24.84 -1.35 -6.05
C HIS A 67 23.42 -0.79 -6.15
N ARG A 68 23.05 0.15 -5.28
CA ARG A 68 21.71 0.77 -5.18
C ARG A 68 20.57 -0.25 -5.27
N ARG A 69 20.77 -1.43 -4.67
CA ARG A 69 19.80 -2.52 -4.79
C ARG A 69 18.51 -2.10 -4.08
N PRO A 70 17.34 -2.35 -4.67
CA PRO A 70 16.07 -2.20 -3.97
C PRO A 70 16.13 -3.02 -2.69
N GLN A 71 15.87 -2.38 -1.55
CA GLN A 71 15.78 -3.04 -0.25
C GLN A 71 14.37 -2.91 0.29
N GLU A 72 13.89 -3.97 0.92
CA GLU A 72 12.70 -3.89 1.75
C GLU A 72 12.95 -2.96 2.94
N ALA A 73 11.91 -2.22 3.34
CA ALA A 73 11.98 -1.23 4.41
C ALA A 73 12.57 -1.79 5.71
N HIS A 74 12.19 -3.01 6.10
CA HIS A 74 12.73 -3.68 7.30
C HIS A 74 14.22 -3.98 7.21
N SER A 75 14.70 -4.42 6.04
CA SER A 75 16.11 -4.71 5.80
C SER A 75 16.96 -3.45 5.83
N PHE A 76 16.42 -2.33 5.33
CA PHE A 76 17.06 -1.03 5.42
C PHE A 76 17.09 -0.49 6.87
N LEU A 77 16.01 -0.62 7.63
CA LEU A 77 16.01 -0.23 9.05
C LEU A 77 16.99 -1.05 9.89
N ARG A 78 17.09 -2.38 9.63
CA ARG A 78 18.09 -3.25 10.28
C ARG A 78 19.52 -2.80 9.97
N SER A 79 19.75 -2.42 8.72
CA SER A 79 21.00 -1.84 8.24
C SER A 79 21.37 -0.56 9.01
N LEU A 80 20.43 0.37 9.20
CA LEU A 80 20.67 1.58 10.00
C LEU A 80 21.01 1.27 11.47
N LYS A 81 20.34 0.29 12.09
CA LYS A 81 20.64 -0.13 13.48
C LYS A 81 22.06 -0.67 13.63
N ALA A 82 22.53 -1.47 12.68
CA ALA A 82 23.91 -1.96 12.69
C ALA A 82 24.91 -0.83 12.47
N ALA A 83 24.62 0.14 11.60
CA ALA A 83 25.45 1.33 11.41
C ALA A 83 25.55 2.19 12.69
N ILE A 84 24.46 2.32 13.46
CA ILE A 84 24.50 2.95 14.80
C ILE A 84 25.40 2.18 15.74
N GLY A 85 25.29 0.85 15.79
CA GLY A 85 26.16 0.00 16.60
C GLY A 85 27.64 0.22 16.29
N LEU A 86 27.98 0.26 15.00
CA LEU A 86 29.33 0.55 14.54
C LEU A 86 29.79 1.97 14.92
N ALA A 87 28.96 2.99 14.70
CA ALA A 87 29.30 4.37 15.04
C ALA A 87 29.54 4.55 16.56
N ASN A 88 28.74 3.87 17.40
CA ASN A 88 28.95 3.83 18.85
C ASN A 88 30.28 3.18 19.23
N MET A 89 30.66 2.09 18.57
CA MET A 89 31.96 1.43 18.77
C MET A 89 33.14 2.37 18.46
N HIS A 90 32.98 3.22 17.45
CA HIS A 90 33.96 4.26 17.10
C HIS A 90 33.85 5.55 17.93
N GLN A 91 32.91 5.61 18.89
CA GLN A 91 32.62 6.80 19.69
C GLN A 91 32.28 8.04 18.83
N ASP A 92 31.75 7.83 17.62
CA ASP A 92 31.38 8.90 16.69
C ASP A 92 29.93 9.33 16.93
N THR A 93 29.74 10.20 17.93
CA THR A 93 28.43 10.68 18.36
C THR A 93 27.70 11.49 17.28
N ALA A 94 28.43 12.19 16.42
CA ALA A 94 27.86 12.96 15.32
C ALA A 94 27.22 12.01 14.27
N VAL A 95 27.92 10.94 13.92
CA VAL A 95 27.39 9.92 13.00
C VAL A 95 26.23 9.15 13.61
N VAL A 96 26.27 8.83 14.91
CA VAL A 96 25.15 8.20 15.62
C VAL A 96 23.88 9.06 15.50
N GLN A 97 23.98 10.35 15.83
CA GLN A 97 22.84 11.28 15.77
C GLN A 97 22.29 11.41 14.35
N TYR A 98 23.18 11.47 13.36
CA TYR A 98 22.79 11.52 11.95
C TYR A 98 21.99 10.28 11.52
N ILE A 99 22.49 9.09 11.85
CA ILE A 99 21.82 7.83 11.48
C ILE A 99 20.48 7.68 12.22
N GLN A 100 20.39 8.11 13.49
CA GLN A 100 19.14 8.12 14.24
C GLN A 100 18.10 9.05 13.60
N ASN A 101 18.49 10.25 13.19
CA ASN A 101 17.59 11.17 12.48
C ASN A 101 17.12 10.56 11.15
N LEU A 102 18.03 9.91 10.41
CA LEU A 102 17.69 9.20 9.18
C LEU A 102 16.68 8.07 9.44
N GLN A 103 16.88 7.30 10.52
CA GLN A 103 15.97 6.23 10.91
C GLN A 103 14.57 6.77 11.21
N THR A 104 14.46 7.87 11.96
CA THR A 104 13.18 8.54 12.26
C THR A 104 12.48 9.00 10.98
N ASN A 105 13.21 9.65 10.07
CA ASN A 105 12.64 10.11 8.80
C ASN A 105 12.12 8.96 7.94
N VAL A 106 12.87 7.86 7.88
CA VAL A 106 12.49 6.67 7.11
C VAL A 106 11.26 6.01 7.73
N GLN A 107 11.19 5.91 9.06
CA GLN A 107 10.03 5.38 9.74
C GLN A 107 8.78 6.21 9.44
N ALA A 108 8.88 7.54 9.49
CA ALA A 108 7.77 8.42 9.15
C ALA A 108 7.27 8.22 7.70
N ILE A 109 8.19 8.02 6.75
CA ILE A 109 7.83 7.72 5.35
C ILE A 109 7.09 6.38 5.24
N ILE A 110 7.54 5.35 5.97
CA ILE A 110 6.90 4.04 5.99
C ILE A 110 5.47 4.16 6.54
N ASP A 111 5.31 4.84 7.68
CA ASP A 111 4.02 4.97 8.37
C ASP A 111 3.01 5.76 7.53
N ASP A 112 3.44 6.85 6.90
CA ASP A 112 2.62 7.63 5.97
C ASP A 112 2.23 6.80 4.73
N THR A 113 3.18 6.05 4.15
CA THR A 113 2.90 5.18 3.01
C THR A 113 1.88 4.09 3.35
N LEU A 114 2.00 3.46 4.53
CA LEU A 114 1.03 2.48 5.02
C LEU A 114 -0.34 3.11 5.25
N SER A 115 -0.38 4.29 5.86
CA SER A 115 -1.63 5.03 6.11
C SER A 115 -2.35 5.35 4.80
N ARG A 116 -1.62 5.83 3.78
CA ARG A 116 -2.19 6.10 2.45
C ARG A 116 -2.70 4.82 1.77
N LYS A 117 -1.96 3.71 1.88
CA LYS A 117 -2.41 2.42 1.35
C LYS A 117 -3.74 2.01 1.97
N HIS A 118 -3.87 2.08 3.29
CA HIS A 118 -5.12 1.74 3.98
C HIS A 118 -6.27 2.65 3.57
N ALA A 119 -6.04 3.97 3.51
CA ALA A 119 -7.06 4.93 3.07
C ALA A 119 -7.55 4.66 1.63
N ILE A 120 -6.66 4.26 0.73
CA ILE A 120 -7.03 3.89 -0.65
C ILE A 120 -7.84 2.58 -0.65
N GLN A 121 -7.40 1.57 0.10
CA GLN A 121 -8.10 0.30 0.20
C GLN A 121 -9.52 0.47 0.77
N ASP A 122 -9.69 1.30 1.81
CA ASP A 122 -11.00 1.58 2.38
C ASP A 122 -11.91 2.33 1.40
N LYS A 123 -11.38 3.34 0.70
CA LYS A 123 -12.14 4.05 -0.33
C LYS A 123 -12.61 3.11 -1.44
N LEU A 124 -11.72 2.23 -1.90
CA LEU A 124 -12.05 1.27 -2.95
C LEU A 124 -13.10 0.27 -2.48
N ARG A 125 -13.00 -0.24 -1.23
CA ARG A 125 -14.00 -1.13 -0.63
C ARG A 125 -15.37 -0.48 -0.63
N ILE A 126 -15.48 0.76 -0.12
CA ILE A 126 -16.74 1.49 -0.05
C ILE A 126 -17.35 1.69 -1.44
N GLN A 127 -16.53 2.07 -2.43
CA GLN A 127 -17.02 2.25 -3.80
C GLN A 127 -17.53 0.95 -4.42
N LEU A 128 -16.85 -0.17 -4.19
CA LEU A 128 -17.27 -1.47 -4.69
C LEU A 128 -18.56 -1.94 -4.01
N GLU A 129 -18.69 -1.76 -2.70
CA GLU A 129 -19.92 -2.09 -1.96
C GLU A 129 -21.11 -1.25 -2.45
N GLN A 130 -20.94 0.06 -2.61
CA GLN A 130 -21.99 0.94 -3.13
C GLN A 130 -22.41 0.56 -4.53
N LYS A 131 -21.44 0.25 -5.41
CA LYS A 131 -21.74 -0.20 -6.77
C LYS A 131 -22.50 -1.52 -6.78
N ALA A 132 -22.09 -2.49 -5.97
CA ALA A 132 -22.78 -3.78 -5.86
C ALA A 132 -24.23 -3.62 -5.38
N ILE A 133 -24.47 -2.73 -4.42
CA ILE A 133 -25.83 -2.41 -3.94
C ILE A 133 -26.67 -1.77 -5.06
N GLU A 134 -26.09 -0.82 -5.79
CA GLU A 134 -26.78 -0.12 -6.89
C GLU A 134 -27.12 -1.09 -8.03
N ASP A 135 -26.20 -1.98 -8.39
CA ASP A 135 -26.41 -3.00 -9.41
C ASP A 135 -27.51 -3.99 -8.99
N ALA A 136 -27.49 -4.45 -7.73
CA ALA A 136 -28.54 -5.33 -7.18
C ALA A 136 -29.92 -4.66 -7.15
N ARG A 137 -29.98 -3.36 -6.83
CA ARG A 137 -31.23 -2.57 -6.88
C ARG A 137 -31.78 -2.49 -8.29
N LYS A 138 -30.94 -2.15 -9.28
CA LYS A 138 -31.35 -2.09 -10.69
C LYS A 138 -31.85 -3.43 -11.21
N GLU A 139 -31.20 -4.52 -10.84
CA GLU A 139 -31.62 -5.87 -11.21
C GLU A 139 -32.98 -6.22 -10.58
N THR A 140 -33.16 -5.93 -9.29
CA THR A 140 -34.44 -6.16 -8.58
C THR A 140 -35.58 -5.34 -9.19
N ASP A 141 -35.33 -4.07 -9.53
CA ASP A 141 -36.30 -3.20 -10.19
C ASP A 141 -36.66 -3.72 -11.59
N ALA A 142 -35.69 -4.22 -12.35
CA ALA A 142 -35.92 -4.80 -13.67
C ALA A 142 -36.82 -6.05 -13.57
N TYR A 143 -36.53 -6.96 -12.64
CA TYR A 143 -37.37 -8.13 -12.39
C TYR A 143 -38.77 -7.75 -11.94
N SER A 144 -38.89 -6.76 -11.05
CA SER A 144 -40.19 -6.27 -10.56
C SER A 144 -41.05 -5.72 -11.69
N LYS A 145 -40.46 -4.91 -12.58
CA LYS A 145 -41.15 -4.39 -13.78
C LYS A 145 -41.56 -5.52 -14.73
N MET A 146 -40.68 -6.49 -14.98
CA MET A 146 -40.99 -7.63 -15.85
C MET A 146 -42.12 -8.50 -15.28
N ALA A 147 -42.11 -8.75 -13.97
CA ALA A 147 -43.17 -9.50 -13.30
C ALA A 147 -44.51 -8.75 -13.38
N GLY A 148 -44.52 -7.43 -13.14
CA GLY A 148 -45.70 -6.59 -13.31
C GLY A 148 -46.27 -6.64 -14.72
N ALA A 149 -45.43 -6.50 -15.74
CA ALA A 149 -45.86 -6.59 -17.14
C ALA A 149 -46.50 -7.96 -17.47
N LYS A 150 -45.84 -9.05 -17.08
CA LYS A 150 -46.40 -10.41 -17.25
C LYS A 150 -47.74 -10.60 -16.55
N HIS A 151 -47.91 -10.03 -15.36
CA HIS A 151 -49.15 -10.11 -14.62
C HIS A 151 -50.28 -9.36 -15.33
N THR A 152 -50.01 -8.15 -15.84
CA THR A 152 -50.96 -7.38 -16.65
C THR A 152 -51.35 -8.13 -17.92
N ASP A 153 -50.40 -8.72 -18.64
CA ASP A 153 -50.66 -9.51 -19.84
C ASP A 153 -51.55 -10.73 -19.53
N TYR A 154 -51.31 -11.39 -18.40
CA TYR A 154 -52.12 -12.52 -17.94
C TYR A 154 -53.56 -12.10 -17.61
N ILE A 155 -53.74 -10.99 -16.88
CA ILE A 155 -55.07 -10.45 -16.57
C ILE A 155 -55.82 -10.08 -17.86
N ASN A 156 -55.16 -9.39 -18.80
CA ASN A 156 -55.76 -9.01 -20.07
C ASN A 156 -56.19 -10.24 -20.88
N SER A 157 -55.35 -11.29 -20.93
CA SER A 157 -55.68 -12.57 -21.57
C SER A 157 -56.92 -13.23 -20.95
N ILE A 158 -57.02 -13.26 -19.62
CA ILE A 158 -58.20 -13.80 -18.92
C ILE A 158 -59.44 -12.98 -19.26
N SER A 159 -59.37 -11.65 -19.18
CA SER A 159 -60.49 -10.75 -19.48
C SER A 159 -61.00 -10.94 -20.91
N HIS A 160 -60.11 -11.12 -21.89
CA HIS A 160 -60.52 -11.43 -23.27
C HIS A 160 -61.19 -12.79 -23.41
N LYS A 161 -60.70 -13.81 -22.69
CA LYS A 161 -61.32 -15.15 -22.69
C LYS A 161 -62.69 -15.16 -22.03
N THR A 162 -62.86 -14.48 -20.90
CA THR A 162 -64.16 -14.37 -20.21
C THR A 162 -65.15 -13.54 -21.01
N ALA A 163 -64.72 -12.43 -21.63
CA ALA A 163 -65.57 -11.65 -22.53
C ALA A 163 -66.01 -12.45 -23.77
N SER A 164 -65.13 -13.28 -24.33
CA SER A 164 -65.46 -14.17 -25.45
C SER A 164 -66.46 -15.26 -25.01
N ALA A 165 -66.26 -15.88 -23.84
CA ALA A 165 -67.19 -16.88 -23.31
C ALA A 165 -68.57 -16.28 -23.00
N ALA A 166 -68.63 -15.07 -22.45
CA ALA A 166 -69.89 -14.38 -22.18
C ALA A 166 -70.69 -14.09 -23.46
N ARG A 167 -70.03 -13.70 -24.57
CA ARG A 167 -70.69 -13.53 -25.87
C ARG A 167 -71.25 -14.83 -26.43
N VAL A 168 -70.51 -15.93 -26.32
CA VAL A 168 -70.96 -17.26 -26.78
C VAL A 168 -72.20 -17.73 -26.00
N ILE A 169 -72.29 -17.40 -24.71
CA ILE A 169 -73.47 -17.72 -23.89
C ILE A 169 -74.66 -16.85 -24.30
N SER A 170 -74.47 -15.53 -24.49
CA SER A 170 -75.53 -14.62 -24.93
C SER A 170 -76.07 -14.91 -26.34
N ASP A 171 -75.23 -15.42 -27.25
CA ASP A 171 -75.69 -15.84 -28.60
C ASP A 171 -76.35 -17.24 -28.60
N SER A 172 -76.23 -18.00 -27.51
CA SER A 172 -76.84 -19.34 -27.36
C SER A 172 -78.26 -19.31 -26.78
N ASP A 173 -78.73 -18.16 -26.30
CA ASP A 173 -80.10 -17.94 -25.81
C ASP A 173 -81.08 -17.66 -26.97
N ASN A 174 -81.00 -18.42 -28.07
CA ASN A 174 -82.13 -18.56 -28.99
C ASN A 174 -83.08 -19.62 -28.42
N PHE A 175 -83.68 -19.31 -27.27
CA PHE A 175 -84.70 -20.13 -26.64
C PHE A 175 -86.02 -19.84 -27.36
N SER A 176 -86.40 -20.69 -28.31
CA SER A 176 -87.77 -20.69 -28.82
C SER A 176 -88.71 -21.06 -27.69
N GLU A 177 -89.55 -20.11 -27.26
CA GLU A 177 -90.70 -20.41 -26.39
C GLU A 177 -91.54 -21.51 -27.06
N PRO A 178 -91.90 -22.60 -26.36
CA PRO A 178 -92.81 -23.57 -26.92
C PRO A 178 -94.21 -22.97 -26.98
N ASP A 179 -94.80 -22.95 -28.17
CA ASP A 179 -96.23 -22.69 -28.35
C ASP A 179 -97.02 -23.75 -27.56
N ILE A 180 -97.81 -23.30 -26.59
CA ILE A 180 -98.73 -24.15 -25.83
C ILE A 180 -100.12 -23.96 -26.46
N ASP A 181 -100.59 -25.00 -27.16
CA ASP A 181 -101.99 -25.16 -27.62
C ASP A 181 -102.95 -25.44 -26.45
#